data_AF-A0A2V8XE03-F1
#
_entry.id   AF-A0A2V8XE03-F1
#
_cell.length_a   1.000
_cell.length_b   1.000
_cell.length_c   1.000
_cell.angle_alpha   90.00
_cell.angle_beta   90.00
_cell.angle_gamma   90.00
#
_symmetry.space_group_name_H-M   'P 1'
#
loop_
_entity.id
_entity.type
_entity.pdbx_description
1 polymer ?
#
loop_
_entity_poly.entity_id
_entity_poly.type
_entity_poly.pdbx_seq_one_letter_code
_entity_poly.pdbx_strand_id
1 'polypeptide(L)'
;MKPESLRSVNVVCVLCVIALAGGCGSYQAPPPTPQPISVAVSPQAAAVGTGQSTPFTANVTSDTTGVTWTASAGAIDANGNYTAPPG
;
A
#
# COMPACT_ATOMS: atom_id res chain seq x y z
N MET A 1 -36.76 -40.34 -15.63
CA MET A 1 -35.80 -39.22 -15.63
C MET A 1 -35.27 -39.06 -17.05
N LYS A 2 -35.27 -37.82 -17.55
CA LYS A 2 -35.37 -37.40 -18.96
C LYS A 2 -34.01 -37.48 -19.69
N PRO A 3 -33.90 -38.10 -20.90
CA PRO A 3 -32.66 -38.14 -21.67
C PRO A 3 -32.58 -36.99 -22.69
N GLU A 4 -31.87 -35.90 -22.36
CA GLU A 4 -31.68 -34.79 -23.31
C GLU A 4 -30.30 -34.10 -23.28
N SER A 5 -29.34 -34.54 -22.48
CA SER A 5 -28.05 -33.86 -22.32
C SER A 5 -26.85 -34.62 -22.90
N LEU A 6 -26.96 -35.06 -24.16
CA LEU A 6 -25.88 -35.79 -24.85
C LEU A 6 -25.45 -35.17 -26.19
N ARG A 7 -25.94 -33.97 -26.54
CA ARG A 7 -25.54 -33.25 -27.76
C ARG A 7 -24.63 -32.03 -27.53
N SER A 8 -24.48 -31.54 -26.30
CA SER A 8 -23.72 -30.30 -26.04
C SER A 8 -22.26 -30.48 -25.62
N VAL A 9 -21.83 -31.68 -25.19
CA VAL A 9 -20.47 -31.86 -24.64
C VAL A 9 -19.41 -32.06 -25.74
N ASN A 10 -19.79 -32.65 -26.89
CA ASN A 10 -18.86 -32.93 -27.99
C ASN A 10 -18.52 -31.68 -28.85
N VAL A 11 -19.39 -30.65 -28.82
CA VAL A 11 -19.24 -29.40 -29.61
C VAL A 11 -18.30 -28.40 -28.92
N VAL A 12 -18.33 -28.33 -27.58
CA VAL A 12 -17.48 -27.44 -26.78
C VAL A 12 -16.01 -27.85 -26.80
N CYS A 13 -15.73 -29.16 -26.78
CA CYS A 13 -14.34 -29.65 -26.75
C CYS A 13 -13.63 -29.44 -28.10
N VAL A 14 -14.33 -29.62 -29.23
CA VAL A 14 -13.74 -29.51 -30.58
C VAL A 14 -13.48 -28.05 -30.99
N LEU A 15 -14.29 -27.09 -30.53
CA LEU A 15 -14.10 -25.66 -30.85
C LEU A 15 -12.92 -25.02 -30.11
N CYS A 16 -12.51 -25.52 -28.94
CA CYS A 16 -11.33 -25.00 -28.24
C CYS A 16 -9.99 -25.44 -28.87
N VAL A 17 -9.95 -26.51 -29.67
CA VAL A 17 -8.69 -27.03 -30.22
C VAL A 17 -8.20 -26.25 -31.45
N ILE A 18 -9.09 -25.54 -32.15
CA ILE A 18 -8.79 -24.91 -33.46
C ILE A 18 -8.32 -23.44 -33.35
N ALA A 19 -8.15 -22.89 -32.15
CA ALA A 19 -7.61 -21.54 -31.95
C ALA A 19 -6.13 -21.51 -31.52
N LEU A 20 -5.33 -22.51 -31.93
CA LEU A 20 -3.90 -22.61 -31.66
C LEU A 20 -3.03 -22.05 -32.82
N ALA A 21 -3.35 -20.86 -33.33
CA ALA A 21 -2.48 -20.17 -34.28
C ALA A 21 -2.59 -18.64 -34.14
N GLY A 22 -1.98 -18.10 -33.09
CA GLY A 22 -1.98 -16.65 -32.87
C GLY A 22 -1.29 -16.17 -31.60
N GLY A 23 -0.04 -16.63 -31.36
CA GLY A 23 0.90 -15.96 -30.45
C GLY A 23 0.68 -16.15 -28.96
N CYS A 24 1.52 -16.97 -28.34
CA CYS A 24 1.95 -16.76 -26.96
C CYS A 24 2.82 -15.50 -26.92
N GLY A 25 2.21 -14.32 -27.10
CA GLY A 25 2.84 -13.06 -26.77
C GLY A 25 2.97 -13.02 -25.26
N SER A 26 4.18 -13.24 -24.75
CA SER A 26 4.50 -12.97 -23.35
C SER A 26 4.26 -11.48 -23.11
N TYR A 27 3.05 -11.12 -22.66
CA TYR A 27 2.77 -9.78 -22.16
C TYR A 27 3.55 -9.62 -20.86
N GLN A 28 4.83 -9.30 -21.00
CA GLN A 28 5.64 -8.86 -19.89
C GLN A 28 5.08 -7.48 -19.52
N ALA A 29 4.32 -7.41 -18.42
CA ALA A 29 3.95 -6.13 -17.85
C ALA A 29 5.24 -5.30 -17.67
N PRO A 30 5.22 -4.00 -18.00
CA PRO A 30 6.39 -3.15 -17.81
C PRO A 30 6.85 -3.25 -16.35
N PRO A 31 8.17 -3.21 -16.10
CA PRO A 31 8.69 -3.31 -14.74
C PRO A 31 8.05 -2.24 -13.85
N PRO A 32 7.71 -2.57 -12.59
CA PRO A 32 7.11 -1.60 -11.68
C PRO A 32 8.05 -0.41 -11.51
N THR A 33 7.57 0.79 -11.82
CA THR A 33 8.30 2.03 -11.55
C THR A 33 8.34 2.26 -10.05
N PRO A 34 9.51 2.53 -9.44
CA PRO A 34 9.59 2.89 -8.03
C PRO A 34 8.69 4.09 -7.75
N GLN A 35 7.75 3.94 -6.82
CA GLN A 35 6.94 5.06 -6.36
C GLN A 35 7.77 5.90 -5.39
N PRO A 36 7.74 7.23 -5.50
CA PRO A 36 8.42 8.08 -4.54
C PRO A 36 7.74 7.96 -3.16
N ILE A 37 8.55 7.77 -2.13
CA ILE A 37 8.08 7.80 -0.75
C ILE A 37 7.77 9.25 -0.35
N SER A 38 6.61 9.47 0.25
CA SER A 38 6.18 10.79 0.73
C SER A 38 5.77 10.72 2.18
N VAL A 39 6.23 11.68 2.98
CA VAL A 39 5.94 11.77 4.42
C VAL A 39 5.37 13.14 4.73
N ALA A 40 4.21 13.19 5.39
CA ALA A 40 3.58 14.42 5.86
C ALA A 40 3.33 14.33 7.37
N VAL A 41 3.58 15.41 8.11
CA VAL A 41 3.41 15.47 9.57
C VAL A 41 2.31 16.47 9.94
N SER A 42 1.46 16.09 10.90
CA SER A 42 0.40 16.94 11.44
C SER A 42 0.37 16.91 12.98
N PRO A 43 0.28 18.07 13.66
CA PRO A 43 0.32 19.42 13.08
C PRO A 43 1.74 19.77 12.57
N GLN A 44 1.83 20.66 11.58
CA GLN A 44 3.15 21.11 11.08
C GLN A 44 3.89 21.99 12.09
N ALA A 45 3.14 22.69 12.94
CA ALA A 45 3.66 23.47 14.06
C ALA A 45 2.66 23.42 15.21
N ALA A 46 3.17 23.29 16.44
CA ALA A 46 2.38 23.38 17.66
C ALA A 46 3.16 24.17 18.71
N ALA A 47 2.46 25.03 19.45
CA ALA A 47 3.01 25.69 20.63
C ALA A 47 2.77 24.80 21.84
N VAL A 48 3.84 24.27 22.42
CA VAL A 48 3.79 23.34 23.56
C VAL A 48 4.39 24.03 24.78
N GLY A 49 3.61 24.12 25.87
CA GLY A 49 4.09 24.67 27.14
C GLY A 49 5.20 23.82 27.75
N THR A 50 6.07 24.41 28.56
CA THR A 50 7.15 23.69 29.27
C THR A 50 6.58 22.53 30.08
N GLY A 51 7.16 21.34 29.94
CA GLY A 51 6.70 20.11 30.59
C GLY A 51 5.35 19.58 30.10
N GLN A 52 4.76 20.13 29.03
CA GLN A 52 3.53 19.60 28.42
C GLN A 52 3.85 18.66 27.26
N SER A 53 2.87 17.81 26.92
CA SER A 53 2.95 16.90 25.78
C SER A 53 1.99 17.28 24.66
N THR A 54 2.34 16.93 23.42
CA THR A 54 1.52 17.16 22.23
C THR A 54 1.75 16.03 21.21
N PRO A 55 0.66 15.43 20.68
CA PRO A 55 0.79 14.40 19.67
C PRO A 55 1.12 14.99 18.30
N PHE A 56 2.05 14.33 17.60
CA PHE A 56 2.31 14.49 16.18
C PHE A 56 2.03 13.18 15.46
N THR A 57 1.43 13.27 14.29
CA THR A 57 1.12 12.11 13.45
C THR A 57 1.84 12.27 12.12
N ALA A 58 2.49 11.21 11.66
CA ALA A 58 3.09 11.14 10.34
C ALA A 58 2.27 10.23 9.43
N ASN A 59 1.92 10.72 8.25
CA ASN A 59 1.35 9.94 7.17
C ASN A 59 2.47 9.62 6.17
N VAL A 60 2.80 8.35 6.05
CA VAL A 60 3.72 7.84 5.03
C VAL A 60 2.90 7.26 3.88
N THR A 61 3.28 7.60 2.64
CA THR A 61 2.67 7.06 1.41
C THR A 61 3.74 6.33 0.60
N SER A 62 3.34 5.25 -0.08
CA SER A 62 4.20 4.39 -0.89
C SER A 62 5.33 3.69 -0.10
N ASP A 63 5.17 3.60 1.22
CA ASP A 63 6.08 2.86 2.11
C ASP A 63 5.34 2.37 3.37
N THR A 64 5.84 1.29 3.98
CA THR A 64 5.26 0.65 5.17
C THR A 64 6.27 0.44 6.29
N THR A 65 7.47 1.02 6.20
CA THR A 65 8.55 0.80 7.17
C THR A 65 8.37 1.55 8.50
N GLY A 66 7.28 2.33 8.61
CA GLY A 66 6.98 3.12 9.79
C GLY A 66 7.76 4.43 9.83
N VAL A 67 7.71 5.13 10.96
CA VAL A 67 8.35 6.43 11.13
C VAL A 67 9.24 6.39 12.36
N THR A 68 10.47 6.88 12.22
CA THR A 68 11.37 7.11 13.35
C THR A 68 11.31 8.58 13.73
N TRP A 69 10.92 8.86 14.97
CA TRP A 69 10.82 10.22 15.48
C TRP A 69 12.08 10.65 16.20
N THR A 70 12.48 11.91 16.00
CA THR A 70 13.50 12.59 16.80
C THR A 70 13.06 14.02 17.04
N ALA A 71 13.50 14.60 18.15
CA ALA A 71 13.21 15.99 18.50
C ALA A 71 14.51 16.71 18.84
N SER A 72 14.68 17.94 18.37
CA SER A 72 15.87 18.75 18.66
C SER A 72 15.91 19.25 20.11
N ALA A 73 14.75 19.30 20.76
CA ALA A 73 14.58 19.64 22.17
C ALA A 73 13.56 18.68 22.79
N GLY A 74 13.59 18.51 24.12
CA GLY A 74 12.64 17.65 24.81
C GLY A 74 12.79 16.17 24.45
N ALA A 75 11.68 15.44 24.47
CA ALA A 75 11.62 14.03 24.11
C ALA A 75 10.40 13.76 23.20
N ILE A 76 10.57 12.90 22.20
CA ILE A 76 9.46 12.38 21.39
C ILE A 76 9.53 10.85 21.40
N ASP A 77 8.39 10.20 21.60
CA ASP A 77 8.32 8.73 21.59
C ASP A 77 8.07 8.16 20.17
N ALA A 78 8.11 6.83 20.07
CA ALA A 78 7.88 6.14 18.79
C ALA A 78 6.45 6.33 18.24
N ASN A 79 5.51 6.74 19.08
CA ASN A 79 4.13 7.01 18.70
C ASN A 79 3.92 8.46 18.24
N GLY A 80 4.98 9.29 18.25
CA GLY A 80 4.94 10.69 17.87
C GLY A 80 4.43 11.63 18.98
N ASN A 81 4.38 11.19 20.23
CA ASN A 81 4.02 12.07 21.34
C ASN A 81 5.25 12.86 21.80
N TYR A 82 5.27 14.15 21.49
CA TYR A 82 6.32 15.06 21.90
C TYR A 82 6.06 15.58 23.31
N THR A 83 7.08 15.68 24.14
CA THR A 83 7.05 16.29 25.47
C THR A 83 8.12 17.36 25.57
N ALA A 84 7.71 18.59 25.86
CA ALA A 84 8.64 19.71 26.03
C ALA A 84 9.49 19.52 27.30
N PRO A 85 10.76 19.97 27.30
CA PRO A 85 11.59 19.92 28.50
C PRO A 85 10.95 20.67 29.68
N PRO A 86 11.17 20.23 30.92
CA PRO A 86 10.99 21.09 32.09
C PRO A 86 12.03 22.23 32.04
N GLY A 87 11.61 23.43 32.42
CA GLY A 87 12.48 24.61 32.51
C GLY A 87 13.43 24.58 33.71
#